data_AF-A0A816ASC7-F1
#
_entry.id   AF-A0A816ASC7-F1
#
_cell.length_a   1.000
_cell.length_b   1.000
_cell.length_c   1.000
_cell.angle_alpha   90.00
_cell.angle_beta   90.00
_cell.angle_gamma   90.00
#
_symmetry.space_group_name_H-M   'P 1'
#
loop_
_entity.id
_entity.type
_entity.pdbx_description
1 polymer ?
#
loop_
_entity_poly.entity_id
_entity_poly.type
_entity_poly.pdbx_seq_one_letter_code
_entity_poly.pdbx_strand_id
1 'polypeptide(L)'
;MDCVIDASGTYGCPNFAGPGKLPAISERTLRMTASPVISYRIPNERDEYLAGKRILLIGKGHSAATSAVFLGQLKKRYPETQLFWVIKQSVDHLPYCSNPNDPLEQRRHLADEANRIYADGVTFNEIYTNTVVTQFIPIASSTAVDVTLEASSSRLLRNIDYVIVNTGLQPDRSLYANMNVHECPLTKGPIALAAKLLSSIGNDCLQQISHGANSLMTTENNFFIVGNKSYGTHTNFLMKIGFEQVDLVFQLINASRKVSMDVTENCSPVHGT
;
A
#
# COMPACT_ATOMS: atom_id res chain seq x y z
N MET A 1 -7.99 -26.82 20.48
CA MET A 1 -7.42 -25.47 20.62
C MET A 1 -7.84 -24.64 19.43
N ASP A 2 -8.33 -23.45 19.72
CA ASP A 2 -8.72 -22.46 18.71
C ASP A 2 -7.50 -21.63 18.31
N CYS A 3 -7.48 -21.21 17.05
CA CYS A 3 -6.40 -20.44 16.46
C CYS A 3 -7.00 -19.37 15.55
N VAL A 4 -6.38 -18.20 15.52
CA VAL A 4 -6.76 -17.08 14.64
C VAL A 4 -5.65 -16.82 13.65
N ILE A 5 -6.02 -16.78 12.36
CA ILE A 5 -5.13 -16.41 11.26
C ILE A 5 -5.66 -15.13 10.65
N ASP A 6 -4.97 -14.03 10.89
CA ASP A 6 -5.27 -12.72 10.35
C ASP A 6 -4.65 -12.57 8.95
N ALA A 7 -5.51 -12.70 7.94
CA ALA A 7 -5.20 -12.50 6.54
C ALA A 7 -5.89 -11.25 5.96
N SER A 8 -6.23 -10.25 6.79
CA SER A 8 -7.04 -9.10 6.34
C SER A 8 -6.33 -8.14 5.38
N GLY A 9 -5.02 -8.32 5.17
CA GLY A 9 -4.23 -7.52 4.24
C GLY A 9 -4.08 -6.06 4.66
N THR A 10 -3.85 -5.19 3.68
CA THR A 10 -3.63 -3.74 3.89
C THR A 10 -4.55 -2.85 3.05
N TYR A 11 -5.34 -3.45 2.14
CA TYR A 11 -6.11 -2.73 1.12
C TYR A 11 -7.15 -1.76 1.70
N GLY A 12 -7.76 -2.10 2.85
CA GLY A 12 -8.73 -1.24 3.54
C GLY A 12 -8.13 0.00 4.21
N CYS A 13 -6.81 0.08 4.34
CA CYS A 13 -6.12 1.11 5.12
C CYS A 13 -5.08 1.86 4.26
N PRO A 14 -5.51 2.74 3.36
CA PRO A 14 -4.59 3.54 2.56
C PRO A 14 -3.88 4.60 3.40
N ASN A 15 -2.66 4.94 2.99
CA ASN A 15 -1.95 6.11 3.48
C ASN A 15 -2.64 7.38 2.96
N PHE A 16 -2.60 8.43 3.75
CA PHE A 16 -3.14 9.72 3.35
C PHE A 16 -2.20 10.50 2.42
N ALA A 17 -2.70 11.55 1.79
CA ALA A 17 -1.95 12.40 0.88
C ALA A 17 -0.95 13.33 1.59
N GLY A 18 -1.19 13.61 2.88
CA GLY A 18 -0.41 14.56 3.66
C GLY A 18 1.02 14.12 4.01
N PRO A 19 1.81 15.04 4.58
CA PRO A 19 3.18 14.78 4.97
C PRO A 19 3.25 13.63 5.98
N GLY A 20 4.26 12.77 5.83
CA GLY A 20 4.44 11.62 6.72
C GLY A 20 3.33 10.55 6.64
N LYS A 21 2.52 10.54 5.56
CA LYS A 21 1.34 9.66 5.40
C LYS A 21 0.19 10.01 6.37
N LEU A 22 0.24 11.20 6.97
CA LEU A 22 -0.84 11.76 7.79
C LEU A 22 -1.90 12.40 6.90
N PRO A 23 -3.16 12.51 7.36
CA PRO A 23 -4.19 13.25 6.64
C PRO A 23 -3.75 14.69 6.38
N ALA A 24 -3.84 15.13 5.13
CA ALA A 24 -3.85 16.55 4.83
C ALA A 24 -5.10 17.20 5.46
N ILE A 25 -5.05 18.51 5.66
CA ILE A 25 -6.18 19.26 6.20
C ILE A 25 -7.40 19.03 5.30
N SER A 26 -8.56 18.77 5.93
CA SER A 26 -9.84 18.41 5.30
C SER A 26 -9.92 17.04 4.60
N GLU A 27 -8.83 16.31 4.43
CA GLU A 27 -8.81 15.05 3.66
C GLU A 27 -9.79 14.00 4.22
N ARG A 28 -9.83 13.84 5.56
CA ARG A 28 -10.76 12.90 6.21
C ARG A 28 -12.22 13.27 5.97
N THR A 29 -12.55 14.54 6.12
CA THR A 29 -13.93 15.02 5.95
C THR A 29 -14.40 14.83 4.51
N LEU A 30 -13.55 15.18 3.53
CA LEU A 30 -13.85 15.03 2.11
C LEU A 30 -13.98 13.57 1.68
N ARG A 31 -13.26 12.66 2.32
CA ARG A 31 -13.38 11.21 2.08
C ARG A 31 -14.72 10.65 2.54
N MET A 32 -15.35 11.25 3.55
CA MET A 32 -16.60 10.75 4.16
C MET A 32 -17.87 11.29 3.49
N THR A 33 -17.75 12.07 2.41
CA THR A 33 -18.92 12.59 1.68
C THR A 33 -19.55 11.50 0.82
N ALA A 34 -20.82 11.69 0.43
CA ALA A 34 -21.55 10.73 -0.40
C ALA A 34 -20.97 10.56 -1.82
N SER A 35 -20.30 11.61 -2.34
CA SER A 35 -19.59 11.60 -3.60
C SER A 35 -18.18 12.15 -3.37
N PRO A 36 -17.24 11.30 -2.90
CA PRO A 36 -15.92 11.75 -2.49
C PRO A 36 -15.10 12.20 -3.69
N VAL A 37 -14.58 13.42 -3.61
CA VAL A 37 -13.62 13.98 -4.57
C VAL A 37 -12.25 13.30 -4.49
N ILE A 38 -11.94 12.67 -3.34
CA ILE A 38 -10.68 11.99 -3.07
C ILE A 38 -10.90 10.48 -3.09
N SER A 39 -10.15 9.77 -3.94
CA SER A 39 -10.15 8.32 -4.05
C SER A 39 -8.75 7.75 -3.82
N TYR A 40 -8.67 6.62 -3.13
CA TYR A 40 -7.43 5.88 -2.93
C TYR A 40 -7.29 4.67 -3.87
N ARG A 41 -8.28 4.47 -4.74
CA ARG A 41 -8.31 3.35 -5.67
C ARG A 41 -7.48 3.66 -6.90
N ILE A 42 -7.04 2.61 -7.57
CA ILE A 42 -6.50 2.70 -8.93
C ILE A 42 -7.70 2.75 -9.89
N PRO A 43 -7.78 3.74 -10.78
CA PRO A 43 -8.84 3.80 -11.78
C PRO A 43 -8.69 2.68 -12.81
N ASN A 44 -9.78 2.30 -13.44
CA ASN A 44 -9.87 1.26 -14.47
C ASN A 44 -10.84 1.71 -15.59
N GLU A 45 -11.01 0.87 -16.60
CA GLU A 45 -11.82 1.13 -17.79
C GLU A 45 -13.28 1.53 -17.52
N ARG A 46 -13.82 1.26 -16.33
CA ARG A 46 -15.17 1.68 -15.92
C ARG A 46 -15.24 3.12 -15.39
N ASP A 47 -14.09 3.77 -15.19
CA ASP A 47 -14.00 5.11 -14.62
C ASP A 47 -14.04 6.23 -15.70
N GLU A 48 -14.82 6.04 -16.78
CA GLU A 48 -14.96 7.05 -17.86
C GLU A 48 -15.59 8.37 -17.38
N TYR A 49 -16.24 8.39 -16.21
CA TYR A 49 -16.72 9.64 -15.58
C TYR A 49 -15.59 10.63 -15.23
N LEU A 50 -14.32 10.20 -15.33
CA LEU A 50 -13.14 11.03 -15.20
C LEU A 50 -12.85 11.85 -16.46
N ALA A 51 -13.43 11.49 -17.61
CA ALA A 51 -13.23 12.21 -18.87
C ALA A 51 -13.61 13.70 -18.74
N GLY A 52 -12.77 14.55 -19.31
CA GLY A 52 -12.95 16.00 -19.36
C GLY A 52 -12.78 16.74 -18.02
N LYS A 53 -12.34 16.05 -16.97
CA LYS A 53 -12.13 16.62 -15.63
C LYS A 53 -10.69 17.08 -15.39
N ARG A 54 -10.50 17.91 -14.36
CA ARG A 54 -9.22 18.25 -13.73
C ARG A 54 -8.88 17.23 -12.66
N ILE A 55 -7.89 16.38 -12.93
CA ILE A 55 -7.55 15.23 -12.10
C ILE A 55 -6.15 15.41 -11.51
N LEU A 56 -6.03 15.25 -10.20
CA LEU A 56 -4.76 15.24 -9.48
C LEU A 56 -4.37 13.82 -9.08
N LEU A 57 -3.26 13.31 -9.60
CA LEU A 57 -2.60 12.10 -9.13
C LEU A 57 -1.57 12.43 -8.05
N ILE A 58 -1.57 11.69 -6.94
CA ILE A 58 -0.61 11.83 -5.84
C ILE A 58 0.07 10.49 -5.59
N GLY A 59 1.40 10.43 -5.74
CA GLY A 59 2.21 9.25 -5.45
C GLY A 59 3.18 8.86 -6.55
N LYS A 60 4.11 7.94 -6.24
CA LYS A 60 5.19 7.48 -7.13
C LYS A 60 5.38 5.94 -7.12
N GLY A 61 4.44 5.20 -6.50
CA GLY A 61 4.52 3.73 -6.45
C GLY A 61 4.02 3.07 -7.73
N HIS A 62 4.07 1.73 -7.80
CA HIS A 62 3.48 0.97 -8.92
C HIS A 62 1.98 1.25 -9.10
N SER A 63 1.22 1.46 -8.01
CA SER A 63 -0.18 1.88 -8.08
C SER A 63 -0.35 3.24 -8.79
N ALA A 64 0.55 4.19 -8.50
CA ALA A 64 0.55 5.49 -9.19
C ALA A 64 0.97 5.34 -10.66
N ALA A 65 1.87 4.41 -10.97
CA ALA A 65 2.25 4.09 -12.35
C ALA A 65 1.03 3.58 -13.14
N THR A 66 0.28 2.63 -12.57
CA THR A 66 -0.96 2.12 -13.18
C THR A 66 -1.97 3.24 -13.42
N SER A 67 -2.18 4.11 -12.43
CA SER A 67 -3.07 5.27 -12.57
C SER A 67 -2.57 6.24 -13.64
N ALA A 68 -1.27 6.53 -13.71
CA ALA A 68 -0.71 7.41 -14.72
C ALA A 68 -0.90 6.85 -16.14
N VAL A 69 -0.69 5.54 -16.33
CA VAL A 69 -0.95 4.85 -17.61
C VAL A 69 -2.41 4.93 -18.01
N PHE A 70 -3.32 4.64 -17.07
CA PHE A 70 -4.76 4.78 -17.31
C PHE A 70 -5.13 6.23 -17.70
N LEU A 71 -4.67 7.22 -16.93
CA LEU A 71 -4.97 8.63 -17.18
C LEU A 71 -4.39 9.10 -18.52
N GLY A 72 -3.21 8.62 -18.92
CA GLY A 72 -2.65 8.90 -20.24
C GLY A 72 -3.50 8.35 -21.37
N GLN A 73 -4.05 7.14 -21.22
CA GLN A 73 -5.00 6.57 -22.18
C GLN A 73 -6.32 7.35 -22.21
N LEU A 74 -6.83 7.76 -21.03
CA LEU A 74 -8.03 8.59 -20.91
C LEU A 74 -7.85 9.93 -21.63
N LYS A 75 -6.73 10.63 -21.40
CA LYS A 75 -6.38 11.90 -22.04
C LYS A 75 -6.25 11.78 -23.56
N LYS A 76 -5.72 10.66 -24.07
CA LYS A 76 -5.66 10.39 -25.52
C LYS A 76 -7.06 10.28 -26.13
N ARG A 77 -8.02 9.69 -25.41
CA ARG A 77 -9.42 9.57 -25.86
C ARG A 77 -10.22 10.85 -25.67
N TYR A 78 -9.92 11.60 -24.61
CA TYR A 78 -10.61 12.81 -24.16
C TYR A 78 -9.59 13.95 -23.95
N PRO A 79 -9.15 14.63 -25.03
CA PRO A 79 -8.08 15.63 -24.99
C PRO A 79 -8.35 16.83 -24.09
N GLU A 80 -9.60 17.07 -23.71
CA GLU A 80 -10.02 18.15 -22.80
C GLU A 80 -9.77 17.83 -21.31
N THR A 81 -9.51 16.57 -20.96
CA THR A 81 -9.13 16.14 -19.60
C THR A 81 -7.86 16.85 -19.15
N GLN A 82 -7.78 17.38 -17.94
CA GLN A 82 -6.58 18.07 -17.44
C GLN A 82 -5.95 17.26 -16.31
N LEU A 83 -4.66 16.94 -16.43
CA LEU A 83 -3.97 16.03 -15.53
C LEU A 83 -2.85 16.74 -14.79
N PHE A 84 -2.81 16.56 -13.47
CA PHE A 84 -1.78 17.07 -12.58
C PHE A 84 -1.17 15.91 -11.80
N TRP A 85 0.13 15.95 -11.53
CA TRP A 85 0.80 14.88 -10.77
C TRP A 85 1.68 15.46 -9.67
N VAL A 86 1.45 15.07 -8.42
CA VAL A 86 2.30 15.39 -7.28
C VAL A 86 3.12 14.18 -6.86
N ILE A 87 4.44 14.37 -6.80
CA ILE A 87 5.44 13.41 -6.36
C ILE A 87 6.20 14.02 -5.18
N LYS A 88 6.15 13.33 -4.04
CA LYS A 88 6.80 13.78 -2.80
C LYS A 88 8.32 13.89 -2.92
N GLN A 89 8.95 12.97 -3.63
CA GLN A 89 10.41 12.92 -3.78
C GLN A 89 10.89 13.81 -4.93
N SER A 90 12.16 14.21 -4.89
CA SER A 90 12.83 14.65 -6.11
C SER A 90 12.85 13.50 -7.14
N VAL A 91 12.88 13.89 -8.40
CA VAL A 91 13.05 12.97 -9.53
C VAL A 91 14.15 13.55 -10.39
N ASP A 92 15.29 12.86 -10.48
CA ASP A 92 16.45 13.37 -11.20
C ASP A 92 16.32 13.14 -12.73
N HIS A 93 15.83 11.95 -13.12
CA HIS A 93 15.62 11.57 -14.51
C HIS A 93 14.23 11.02 -14.76
N LEU A 94 13.94 9.84 -14.20
CA LEU A 94 12.69 9.13 -14.38
C LEU A 94 12.15 8.66 -13.03
N PRO A 95 10.82 8.64 -12.84
CA PRO A 95 10.24 8.24 -11.57
C PRO A 95 10.42 6.74 -11.28
N TYR A 96 10.47 5.88 -12.29
CA TYR A 96 10.56 4.44 -12.12
C TYR A 96 11.87 3.88 -12.66
N CYS A 97 12.50 2.99 -11.90
CA CYS A 97 13.64 2.23 -12.42
C CYS A 97 13.13 1.15 -13.37
N SER A 98 13.50 1.21 -14.65
CA SER A 98 13.31 0.09 -15.56
C SER A 98 14.48 -0.89 -15.38
N ASN A 99 14.18 -2.14 -15.04
CA ASN A 99 15.17 -3.21 -15.01
C ASN A 99 14.98 -4.08 -16.26
N PRO A 100 15.92 -4.07 -17.23
CA PRO A 100 15.83 -4.90 -18.42
C PRO A 100 15.77 -6.41 -18.12
N ASN A 101 16.33 -6.82 -16.98
CA ASN A 101 16.36 -8.20 -16.50
C ASN A 101 15.26 -8.51 -15.48
N ASP A 102 14.19 -7.71 -15.44
CA ASP A 102 13.04 -7.99 -14.59
C ASP A 102 12.34 -9.28 -15.07
N PRO A 103 12.29 -10.36 -14.27
CA PRO A 103 11.58 -11.58 -14.64
C PRO A 103 10.06 -11.38 -14.71
N LEU A 104 9.51 -10.25 -14.23
CA LEU A 104 8.11 -9.86 -14.43
C LEU A 104 7.99 -8.84 -15.56
N GLU A 105 7.88 -9.34 -16.78
CA GLU A 105 7.79 -8.51 -17.99
C GLU A 105 6.70 -7.43 -17.92
N GLN A 106 5.51 -7.78 -17.41
CA GLN A 106 4.41 -6.81 -17.26
C GLN A 106 4.75 -5.65 -16.32
N ARG A 107 5.54 -5.91 -15.26
CA ARG A 107 5.98 -4.87 -14.32
C ARG A 107 6.97 -3.92 -15.00
N ARG A 108 7.90 -4.46 -15.78
CA ARG A 108 8.82 -3.67 -16.62
C ARG A 108 8.05 -2.81 -17.61
N HIS A 109 7.12 -3.41 -18.37
CA HIS A 109 6.31 -2.68 -19.34
C HIS A 109 5.52 -1.54 -18.68
N LEU A 110 4.95 -1.76 -17.49
CA LEU A 110 4.25 -0.72 -16.74
C LEU A 110 5.19 0.44 -16.34
N ALA A 111 6.39 0.14 -15.84
CA ALA A 111 7.37 1.14 -15.48
C ALA A 111 7.84 1.95 -16.71
N ASP A 112 8.10 1.28 -17.82
CA ASP A 112 8.49 1.90 -19.10
C ASP A 112 7.40 2.83 -19.63
N GLU A 113 6.14 2.40 -19.60
CA GLU A 113 4.99 3.20 -20.03
C GLU A 113 4.81 4.44 -19.15
N ALA A 114 4.87 4.27 -17.83
CA ALA A 114 4.71 5.37 -16.88
C ALA A 114 5.87 6.39 -16.98
N ASN A 115 7.10 5.91 -17.22
CA ASN A 115 8.25 6.78 -17.50
C ASN A 115 8.06 7.57 -18.80
N ARG A 116 7.51 6.94 -19.85
CA ARG A 116 7.23 7.63 -21.12
C ARG A 116 6.19 8.73 -20.92
N ILE A 117 5.12 8.45 -20.20
CA ILE A 117 4.07 9.42 -19.85
C ILE A 117 4.61 10.55 -18.99
N TYR A 118 5.51 10.26 -18.05
CA TYR A 118 6.17 11.28 -17.25
C TYR A 118 7.04 12.21 -18.11
N ALA A 119 7.78 11.64 -19.07
CA ALA A 119 8.78 12.35 -19.86
C ALA A 119 8.22 13.05 -21.11
N ASP A 120 7.02 12.72 -21.57
CA ASP A 120 6.47 13.25 -22.83
C ASP A 120 6.14 14.75 -22.80
N GLY A 121 5.98 15.33 -21.60
CA GLY A 121 5.68 16.75 -21.39
C GLY A 121 4.31 17.22 -21.91
N VAL A 122 3.44 16.30 -22.34
CA VAL A 122 2.15 16.61 -22.99
C VAL A 122 0.97 15.89 -22.35
N THR A 123 1.19 14.73 -21.72
CA THR A 123 0.11 13.97 -21.07
C THR A 123 -0.35 14.65 -19.79
N PHE A 124 0.59 15.01 -18.92
CA PHE A 124 0.32 15.78 -17.71
C PHE A 124 0.51 17.27 -17.98
N ASN A 125 -0.49 18.08 -17.63
CA ASN A 125 -0.42 19.54 -17.74
C ASN A 125 0.70 20.10 -16.86
N GLU A 126 0.80 19.63 -15.62
CA GLU A 126 1.89 19.96 -14.72
C GLU A 126 2.24 18.77 -13.82
N ILE A 127 3.55 18.59 -13.60
CA ILE A 127 4.09 17.60 -12.67
C ILE A 127 4.91 18.33 -11.60
N TYR A 128 4.55 18.14 -10.33
CA TYR A 128 5.18 18.74 -9.17
C TYR A 128 6.00 17.69 -8.42
N THR A 129 7.33 17.75 -8.53
CA THR A 129 8.26 16.91 -7.76
C THR A 129 8.71 17.61 -6.49
N ASN A 130 9.27 16.87 -5.54
CA ASN A 130 9.68 17.40 -4.23
C ASN A 130 8.55 18.21 -3.54
N THR A 131 7.31 17.74 -3.71
CA THR A 131 6.09 18.49 -3.35
C THR A 131 5.15 17.61 -2.55
N VAL A 132 4.57 18.14 -1.48
CA VAL A 132 3.55 17.46 -0.67
C VAL A 132 2.23 18.21 -0.69
N VAL A 133 1.11 17.48 -0.54
CA VAL A 133 -0.20 18.12 -0.32
C VAL A 133 -0.37 18.37 1.17
N THR A 134 -0.69 19.60 1.56
CA THR A 134 -0.90 19.96 2.97
C THR A 134 -2.37 20.20 3.30
N GLN A 135 -3.16 20.61 2.31
CA GLN A 135 -4.56 20.97 2.52
C GLN A 135 -5.39 20.75 1.26
N PHE A 136 -6.61 20.26 1.46
CA PHE A 136 -7.70 20.35 0.50
C PHE A 136 -8.69 21.42 0.97
N ILE A 137 -9.04 22.35 0.10
CA ILE A 137 -9.94 23.47 0.39
C ILE A 137 -11.24 23.23 -0.40
N PRO A 138 -12.34 22.90 0.27
CA PRO A 138 -13.65 22.78 -0.38
C PRO A 138 -14.06 24.09 -1.04
N ILE A 139 -14.60 24.01 -2.26
CA ILE A 139 -15.14 25.16 -2.97
C ILE A 139 -16.65 25.21 -2.73
N ALA A 140 -17.17 26.38 -2.36
CA ALA A 140 -18.60 26.56 -2.11
C ALA A 140 -19.42 26.18 -3.36
N SER A 141 -20.47 25.38 -3.17
CA SER A 141 -21.39 24.95 -4.23
C SER A 141 -20.73 24.17 -5.38
N SER A 142 -19.55 23.57 -5.16
CA SER A 142 -18.87 22.70 -6.11
C SER A 142 -18.44 21.39 -5.44
N THR A 143 -18.27 20.34 -6.24
CA THR A 143 -17.65 19.08 -5.79
C THR A 143 -16.13 19.12 -5.93
N ALA A 144 -15.60 20.09 -6.69
CA ALA A 144 -14.17 20.31 -6.85
C ALA A 144 -13.54 20.94 -5.59
N VAL A 145 -12.23 20.80 -5.49
CA VAL A 145 -11.42 21.33 -4.38
C VAL A 145 -10.23 22.12 -4.91
N ASP A 146 -9.82 23.13 -4.17
CA ASP A 146 -8.47 23.67 -4.33
C ASP A 146 -7.50 22.86 -3.46
N VAL A 147 -6.25 22.72 -3.92
CA VAL A 147 -5.23 21.90 -3.26
C VAL A 147 -3.99 22.72 -2.98
N THR A 148 -3.62 22.83 -1.70
CA THR A 148 -2.37 23.48 -1.29
C THR A 148 -1.22 22.49 -1.42
N LEU A 149 -0.26 22.86 -2.25
CA LEU A 149 0.97 22.14 -2.52
C LEU A 149 2.12 22.87 -1.81
N GLU A 150 2.91 22.14 -1.04
CA GLU A 150 4.06 22.68 -0.33
C GLU A 150 5.35 22.08 -0.87
N ALA A 151 6.29 22.95 -1.25
CA ALA A 151 7.64 22.62 -1.72
C ALA A 151 8.62 23.67 -1.17
N SER A 152 9.49 24.26 -2.00
CA SER A 152 10.28 25.45 -1.62
C SER A 152 9.40 26.70 -1.43
N SER A 153 8.23 26.72 -2.06
CA SER A 153 7.21 27.75 -1.92
C SER A 153 5.84 27.11 -1.99
N SER A 154 4.88 27.65 -1.24
CA SER A 154 3.49 27.20 -1.28
C SER A 154 2.84 27.56 -2.63
N ARG A 155 2.07 26.64 -3.20
CA ARG A 155 1.31 26.81 -4.44
C ARG A 155 -0.12 26.33 -4.23
N LEU A 156 -1.07 27.03 -4.82
CA LEU A 156 -2.49 26.66 -4.76
C LEU A 156 -2.98 26.20 -6.12
N LEU A 157 -3.24 24.90 -6.23
CA LEU A 157 -3.81 24.29 -7.43
C LEU A 157 -5.34 24.40 -7.38
N ARG A 158 -5.93 25.06 -8.37
CA ARG A 158 -7.35 25.42 -8.34
C ARG A 158 -8.25 24.40 -9.05
N ASN A 159 -9.50 24.30 -8.58
CA ASN A 159 -10.60 23.60 -9.24
C ASN A 159 -10.23 22.16 -9.65
N ILE A 160 -9.78 21.33 -8.71
CA ILE A 160 -9.52 19.92 -8.96
C ILE A 160 -10.81 19.13 -8.74
N ASP A 161 -11.32 18.55 -9.81
CA ASP A 161 -12.59 17.80 -9.85
C ASP A 161 -12.44 16.38 -9.27
N TYR A 162 -11.23 15.83 -9.29
CA TYR A 162 -10.98 14.49 -8.76
C TYR A 162 -9.52 14.31 -8.32
N VAL A 163 -9.31 13.64 -7.19
CA VAL A 163 -7.99 13.38 -6.62
C VAL A 163 -7.79 11.87 -6.47
N ILE A 164 -6.72 11.34 -7.06
CA ILE A 164 -6.29 9.95 -6.93
C ILE A 164 -5.07 9.90 -6.03
N VAL A 165 -5.23 9.33 -4.84
CA VAL A 165 -4.20 9.20 -3.81
C VAL A 165 -3.64 7.78 -3.83
N ASN A 166 -2.46 7.60 -4.43
CA ASN A 166 -1.75 6.33 -4.48
C ASN A 166 -0.42 6.42 -3.71
N THR A 167 -0.53 6.81 -2.43
CA THR A 167 0.62 6.97 -1.50
C THR A 167 0.91 5.70 -0.68
N GLY A 168 0.42 4.55 -1.14
CA GLY A 168 0.61 3.24 -0.53
C GLY A 168 -0.43 2.90 0.53
N LEU A 169 -0.25 1.74 1.15
CA LEU A 169 -1.16 1.17 2.13
C LEU A 169 -0.43 0.92 3.46
N GLN A 170 -1.17 0.63 4.52
CA GLN A 170 -0.65 0.22 5.82
C GLN A 170 -1.52 -0.89 6.42
N PRO A 171 -0.99 -1.72 7.34
CA PRO A 171 -1.78 -2.75 8.02
C PRO A 171 -2.83 -2.12 8.94
N ASP A 172 -4.04 -2.70 8.97
CA ASP A 172 -5.01 -2.42 10.02
C ASP A 172 -4.64 -3.17 11.30
N ARG A 173 -4.31 -2.44 12.35
CA ARG A 173 -3.86 -3.02 13.63
C ARG A 173 -5.01 -3.19 14.62
N SER A 174 -6.21 -2.72 14.28
CA SER A 174 -7.36 -2.67 15.20
C SER A 174 -7.70 -4.03 15.82
N LEU A 175 -7.59 -5.11 15.04
CA LEU A 175 -7.88 -6.48 15.46
C LEU A 175 -7.03 -6.95 16.64
N TYR A 176 -5.75 -6.56 16.68
CA TYR A 176 -4.78 -7.05 17.66
C TYR A 176 -4.16 -5.94 18.51
N ALA A 177 -4.70 -4.72 18.45
CA ALA A 177 -4.17 -3.56 19.17
C ALA A 177 -4.10 -3.74 20.69
N ASN A 178 -4.96 -4.61 21.24
CA ASN A 178 -5.03 -4.94 22.67
C ASN A 178 -4.53 -6.36 22.98
N MET A 179 -3.86 -7.01 22.02
CA MET A 179 -3.23 -8.31 22.20
C MET A 179 -1.72 -8.13 22.42
N ASN A 180 -1.04 -9.15 22.93
CA ASN A 180 0.41 -9.10 23.16
C ASN A 180 1.18 -9.36 21.86
N VAL A 181 0.89 -8.63 20.78
CA VAL A 181 1.60 -8.74 19.50
C VAL A 181 2.72 -7.71 19.43
N HIS A 182 3.97 -8.18 19.39
CA HIS A 182 5.14 -7.33 19.21
C HIS A 182 5.31 -6.96 17.73
N GLU A 183 5.33 -5.66 17.46
CA GLU A 183 5.46 -5.11 16.11
C GLU A 183 6.77 -4.33 15.95
N CYS A 184 7.29 -4.33 14.72
CA CYS A 184 8.36 -3.42 14.37
C CYS A 184 7.81 -1.97 14.31
N PRO A 185 8.41 -1.01 15.02
CA PRO A 185 7.92 0.37 15.03
C PRO A 185 8.02 1.07 13.67
N LEU A 186 8.96 0.64 12.83
CA LEU A 186 9.17 1.19 11.49
C LEU A 186 8.14 0.65 10.49
N THR A 187 7.98 -0.68 10.46
CA THR A 187 7.22 -1.35 9.40
C THR A 187 5.76 -1.57 9.77
N LYS A 188 5.45 -1.60 11.08
CA LYS A 188 4.15 -1.97 11.66
C LYS A 188 3.74 -3.43 11.37
N GLY A 189 4.69 -4.28 10.98
CA GLY A 189 4.49 -5.72 10.84
C GLY A 189 4.97 -6.49 12.08
N PRO A 190 4.66 -7.80 12.20
CA PRO A 190 5.17 -8.67 13.25
C PRO A 190 6.70 -8.62 13.33
N ILE A 191 7.24 -8.44 14.53
CA ILE A 191 8.66 -8.10 14.70
C ILE A 191 9.61 -9.19 14.19
N ALA A 192 9.25 -10.47 14.34
CA ALA A 192 10.05 -11.60 13.89
C ALA A 192 10.26 -11.60 12.37
N LEU A 193 9.20 -11.37 11.60
CA LEU A 193 9.28 -11.25 10.15
C LEU A 193 9.93 -9.93 9.74
N ALA A 194 9.55 -8.81 10.37
CA ALA A 194 10.09 -7.49 10.05
C ALA A 194 11.62 -7.42 10.23
N ALA A 195 12.18 -8.03 11.28
CA ALA A 195 13.63 -8.09 11.49
C ALA A 195 14.35 -8.76 10.32
N LYS A 196 13.79 -9.85 9.78
CA LYS A 196 14.35 -10.56 8.63
C LYS A 196 14.24 -9.75 7.35
N LEU A 197 13.10 -9.11 7.12
CA LEU A 197 12.90 -8.22 5.96
C LEU A 197 13.87 -7.02 6.00
N LEU A 198 14.05 -6.39 7.16
CA LEU A 198 14.98 -5.27 7.34
C LEU A 198 16.45 -5.68 7.16
N SER A 199 16.81 -6.91 7.55
CA SER A 199 18.17 -7.44 7.30
C SER A 199 18.46 -7.72 5.82
N SER A 200 17.43 -7.69 4.96
CA SER A 200 17.53 -7.99 3.52
C SER A 200 17.36 -6.76 2.61
N ILE A 201 17.41 -5.54 3.17
CA ILE A 201 17.25 -4.29 2.41
C ILE A 201 18.36 -4.22 1.35
N GLY A 202 17.96 -4.34 0.07
CA GLY A 202 18.87 -4.31 -1.09
C GLY A 202 18.72 -5.50 -2.03
N ASN A 203 18.08 -6.59 -1.61
CA ASN A 203 17.85 -7.75 -2.48
C ASN A 203 16.61 -7.55 -3.36
N ASP A 204 16.71 -8.03 -4.61
CA ASP A 204 15.61 -8.03 -5.58
C ASP A 204 14.34 -8.61 -4.95
N CYS A 205 13.24 -7.86 -5.04
CA CYS A 205 11.91 -8.26 -4.58
C CYS A 205 11.45 -9.64 -5.12
N LEU A 206 12.10 -10.17 -6.15
CA LEU A 206 11.80 -11.46 -6.77
C LEU A 206 12.62 -12.62 -6.19
N GLN A 207 13.68 -12.31 -5.44
CA GLN A 207 14.48 -13.27 -4.68
C GLN A 207 14.01 -13.38 -3.22
N GLN A 208 12.81 -12.87 -2.92
CA GLN A 208 12.18 -13.04 -1.62
C GLN A 208 12.03 -14.53 -1.30
N ILE A 209 12.62 -14.95 -0.19
CA ILE A 209 12.49 -16.31 0.35
C ILE A 209 11.53 -16.28 1.53
N SER A 210 10.73 -17.34 1.67
CA SER A 210 9.98 -17.53 2.90
C SER A 210 10.94 -17.66 4.08
N HIS A 211 10.67 -16.90 5.13
CA HIS A 211 11.54 -16.81 6.29
C HIS A 211 11.30 -17.93 7.32
N GLY A 212 10.62 -19.00 6.92
CA GLY A 212 10.32 -20.16 7.75
C GLY A 212 9.21 -19.90 8.77
N ALA A 213 8.67 -20.98 9.32
CA ALA A 213 7.49 -20.96 10.17
C ALA A 213 7.64 -20.05 11.41
N ASN A 214 8.82 -20.05 12.04
CA ASN A 214 9.09 -19.21 13.21
C ASN A 214 8.98 -17.71 12.94
N SER A 215 9.14 -17.26 11.69
CA SER A 215 8.97 -15.84 11.34
C SER A 215 7.51 -15.38 11.37
N LEU A 216 6.57 -16.31 11.30
CA LEU A 216 5.13 -16.06 11.29
C LEU A 216 4.51 -16.16 12.68
N MET A 217 5.28 -16.59 13.68
CA MET A 217 4.84 -16.58 15.07
C MET A 217 4.79 -15.14 15.56
N THR A 218 3.71 -14.82 16.27
CA THR A 218 3.61 -13.59 17.06
C THR A 218 3.89 -13.92 18.52
N THR A 219 4.07 -12.89 19.35
CA THR A 219 4.19 -13.04 20.81
C THR A 219 2.85 -13.36 21.47
N GLU A 220 1.74 -13.30 20.71
CA GLU A 220 0.43 -13.78 21.13
C GLU A 220 0.25 -15.24 20.68
N ASN A 221 -0.04 -16.13 21.63
CA ASN A 221 -0.15 -17.55 21.33
C ASN A 221 -1.36 -17.84 20.43
N ASN A 222 -1.21 -18.78 19.49
CA ASN A 222 -2.25 -19.18 18.54
C ASN A 222 -2.81 -18.05 17.67
N PHE A 223 -2.12 -16.91 17.59
CA PHE A 223 -2.45 -15.79 16.71
C PHE A 223 -1.35 -15.59 15.67
N PHE A 224 -1.74 -15.66 14.39
CA PHE A 224 -0.83 -15.56 13.25
C PHE A 224 -1.27 -14.43 12.33
N ILE A 225 -0.32 -13.65 11.82
CA ILE A 225 -0.56 -12.63 10.80
C ILE A 225 0.12 -13.10 9.52
N VAL A 226 -0.63 -13.21 8.43
CA VAL A 226 -0.14 -13.70 7.13
C VAL A 226 -0.48 -12.75 5.99
N GLY A 227 0.02 -13.07 4.80
CA GLY A 227 -0.16 -12.29 3.59
C GLY A 227 0.48 -10.92 3.67
N ASN A 228 -0.04 -9.98 2.88
CA ASN A 228 0.53 -8.63 2.77
C ASN A 228 0.56 -7.87 4.12
N LYS A 229 -0.34 -8.21 5.04
CA LYS A 229 -0.39 -7.60 6.37
C LYS A 229 0.85 -7.92 7.21
N SER A 230 1.36 -9.14 7.09
CA SER A 230 2.58 -9.59 7.78
C SER A 230 3.83 -8.80 7.35
N TYR A 231 3.80 -8.19 6.16
CA TYR A 231 4.89 -7.35 5.64
C TYR A 231 4.80 -5.90 6.14
N GLY A 232 3.73 -5.53 6.84
CA GLY A 232 3.50 -4.17 7.32
C GLY A 232 3.46 -3.17 6.16
N THR A 233 4.40 -2.21 6.16
CA THR A 233 4.52 -1.18 5.12
C THR A 233 5.54 -1.52 4.02
N HIS A 234 6.16 -2.71 4.07
CA HIS A 234 7.02 -3.18 2.98
C HIS A 234 6.19 -3.50 1.74
N THR A 235 6.68 -3.06 0.58
CA THR A 235 5.97 -3.16 -0.71
C THR A 235 6.33 -4.40 -1.53
N ASN A 236 7.23 -5.25 -1.02
CA ASN A 236 7.84 -6.34 -1.79
C ASN A 236 7.15 -7.70 -1.56
N PHE A 237 5.93 -7.68 -1.04
CA PHE A 237 5.14 -8.88 -0.84
C PHE A 237 4.70 -9.47 -2.19
N LEU A 238 4.85 -10.79 -2.34
CA LEU A 238 4.38 -11.54 -3.50
C LEU A 238 3.31 -12.55 -3.06
N MET A 239 2.27 -12.75 -3.89
CA MET A 239 1.20 -13.72 -3.60
C MET A 239 1.74 -15.13 -3.37
N LYS A 240 2.79 -15.54 -4.10
CA LYS A 240 3.48 -16.82 -3.89
C LYS A 240 3.94 -16.99 -2.44
N ILE A 241 4.55 -15.96 -1.85
CA ILE A 241 4.97 -15.98 -0.44
C ILE A 241 3.76 -16.07 0.48
N GLY A 242 2.66 -15.38 0.16
CA GLY A 242 1.41 -15.51 0.90
C GLY A 242 0.88 -16.93 0.99
N PHE A 243 0.89 -17.68 -0.11
CA PHE A 243 0.48 -19.09 -0.11
C PHE A 243 1.42 -19.96 0.73
N GLU A 244 2.73 -19.77 0.59
CA GLU A 244 3.73 -20.47 1.42
C GLU A 244 3.57 -20.17 2.92
N GLN A 245 3.22 -18.92 3.28
CA GLN A 245 2.95 -18.56 4.67
C GLN A 245 1.76 -19.33 5.26
N VAL A 246 0.69 -19.51 4.48
CA VAL A 246 -0.49 -20.26 4.90
C VAL A 246 -0.12 -21.72 5.19
N ASP A 247 0.62 -22.37 4.28
CA ASP A 247 1.08 -23.74 4.47
C ASP A 247 1.94 -23.90 5.74
N LEU A 248 2.85 -22.96 5.97
CA LEU A 248 3.70 -22.96 7.17
C LEU A 248 2.90 -22.79 8.46
N VAL A 249 1.88 -21.93 8.48
CA VAL A 249 1.02 -21.75 9.65
C VAL A 249 0.21 -23.02 9.94
N PHE A 250 -0.33 -23.69 8.92
CA PHE A 250 -1.02 -24.96 9.13
C PHE A 250 -0.09 -26.07 9.65
N GLN A 251 1.17 -26.10 9.20
CA GLN A 251 2.18 -27.01 9.75
C GLN A 251 2.45 -26.74 11.24
N LEU A 252 2.57 -25.47 11.66
CA LEU A 252 2.71 -25.09 13.07
C LEU A 252 1.52 -25.54 13.91
N ILE A 253 0.30 -25.26 13.45
CA ILE A 253 -0.93 -25.63 14.15
C ILE A 253 -1.01 -27.15 14.34
N ASN A 254 -0.68 -27.93 13.30
CA ASN A 254 -0.69 -29.39 13.37
C ASN A 254 0.40 -29.94 14.30
N ALA A 255 1.59 -29.34 14.31
CA ALA A 255 2.66 -29.74 15.23
C ALA A 255 2.26 -29.50 16.69
N SER A 256 1.69 -28.34 17.02
CA SER A 256 1.22 -28.01 18.38
C SER A 256 0.11 -28.94 18.86
N ARG A 257 -0.78 -29.41 17.96
CA ARG A 257 -1.80 -30.41 18.29
C ARG A 257 -1.18 -31.76 18.68
N LYS A 258 -0.18 -32.24 17.95
CA LYS A 258 0.51 -33.51 18.26
C LYS A 258 1.18 -33.46 19.62
N VAL A 259 1.91 -32.38 19.92
CA VAL A 259 2.53 -32.18 21.25
C VAL A 259 1.48 -32.17 22.36
N SER A 260 0.33 -31.53 22.14
CA SER A 260 -0.76 -31.51 23.13
C SER A 260 -1.33 -32.91 23.40
N MET A 261 -1.39 -33.78 22.39
CA MET A 261 -1.85 -35.17 22.53
C MET A 261 -0.83 -36.03 23.29
N ASP A 262 0.47 -35.90 22.99
CA ASP A 262 1.55 -36.64 23.67
C ASP A 262 1.66 -36.28 25.16
N VAL A 263 1.32 -35.05 25.54
CA VAL A 263 1.27 -34.61 26.94
C VAL A 263 0.07 -35.22 27.67
N THR A 264 -1.08 -35.36 26.99
CA THR A 264 -2.27 -35.99 27.60
C THR A 264 -2.15 -37.51 27.76
N GLU A 265 -1.37 -38.20 26.92
CA GLU A 265 -1.14 -39.64 27.04
C GLU A 265 -0.16 -40.01 28.17
N ASN A 266 0.68 -39.09 28.62
CA ASN A 266 1.67 -39.33 29.68
C ASN A 266 1.19 -39.00 31.12
N CYS A 267 -0.04 -38.51 31.28
CA CYS A 267 -0.63 -38.30 32.61
C CYS A 267 -1.42 -39.55 33.06
N SER A 268 -0.71 -40.58 33.53
CA SER A 268 -1.33 -41.63 34.35
C SER A 268 -1.63 -41.08 35.75
N PRO A 269 -2.81 -41.34 36.35
CA PRO A 269 -3.10 -40.88 37.69
C PRO A 269 -2.25 -41.68 38.67
N VAL A 270 -1.31 -41.02 39.34
CA VAL A 270 -0.64 -41.59 40.51
C VAL A 270 -1.68 -41.63 41.64
N HIS A 271 -2.39 -42.76 41.76
CA HIS A 271 -3.08 -43.11 42.99
C HIS A 271 -2.03 -43.50 44.03
N GLY A 272 -1.87 -42.66 45.05
CA GLY A 272 -1.11 -42.96 46.26
C GLY A 272 -2.00 -42.70 47.46
N THR A 273 -2.30 -43.79 48.18
CA THR A 273 -3.03 -43.94 49.45
C THR A 273 -2.57 -43.00 50.57
#